data_AF-A0A1T4V3R4-F1
#
_entry.id   AF-A0A1T4V3R4-F1
#
_cell.length_a   1.000
_cell.length_b   1.000
_cell.length_c   1.000
_cell.angle_alpha   90.00
_cell.angle_beta   90.00
_cell.angle_gamma   90.00
#
_symmetry.space_group_name_H-M   'P 1'
#
loop_
_entity.id
_entity.type
_entity.pdbx_description
1 polymer ?
#
loop_
_entity_poly.entity_id
_entity_poly.type
_entity_poly.pdbx_seq_one_letter_code
_entity_poly.pdbx_strand_id
1 'polypeptide(L)' 'MNERDHALEVLRDAIQNAEQFGLVRTENGKVITGAVDSEHGFVLVEDGED' A
#
# COMPACT_ATOMS: atom_id res chain seq x y z
N MET A 1 16.81 7.35 -8.21
CA MET A 1 15.61 7.19 -7.37
C MET A 1 15.76 8.12 -6.19
N ASN A 2 14.76 8.96 -5.90
CA ASN A 2 14.82 9.82 -4.71
C ASN A 2 14.42 8.99 -3.46
N GLU A 3 14.68 9.51 -2.25
CA GLU A 3 14.38 8.78 -1.00
C GLU A 3 12.89 8.45 -0.85
N ARG A 4 12.00 9.29 -1.41
CA ARG A 4 10.55 9.11 -1.37
C ARG A 4 10.11 7.96 -2.27
N ASP A 5 10.63 7.88 -3.50
CA ASP A 5 10.35 6.80 -4.43
C ASP A 5 10.77 5.44 -3.83
N HIS A 6 11.94 5.40 -3.18
CA HIS A 6 12.43 4.19 -2.53
C HIS A 6 11.55 3.79 -1.33
N ALA A 7 11.11 4.75 -0.52
CA ALA A 7 10.19 4.47 0.57
C ALA A 7 8.84 3.94 0.08
N LEU A 8 8.34 4.44 -1.05
CA LEU A 8 7.11 3.94 -1.67
C LEU A 8 7.27 2.52 -2.22
N GLU A 9 8.41 2.21 -2.84
CA GLU A 9 8.74 0.86 -3.32
C GLU A 9 8.76 -0.15 -2.17
N VAL A 10 9.51 0.15 -1.09
CA VAL A 10 9.59 -0.71 0.10
C VAL A 10 8.22 -0.92 0.74
N LEU A 11 7.39 0.14 0.79
CA LEU A 11 6.02 0.03 1.30
C LEU A 11 5.16 -0.90 0.44
N ARG A 12 5.22 -0.76 -0.89
CA ARG A 12 4.48 -1.63 -1.83
C ARG A 12 4.92 -3.08 -1.71
N ASP A 13 6.21 -3.33 -1.62
CA ASP A 13 6.75 -4.68 -1.44
C ASP A 13 6.23 -5.31 -0.15
N ALA A 14 6.21 -4.56 0.96
CA ALA A 14 5.68 -5.05 2.23
C ALA A 14 4.18 -5.41 2.13
N ILE A 15 3.39 -4.57 1.43
CA ILE A 15 1.96 -4.81 1.22
C ILE A 15 1.75 -6.07 0.38
N GLN A 16 2.41 -6.20 -0.77
CA GLN A 16 2.26 -7.34 -1.68
C GLN A 16 2.72 -8.66 -1.04
N ASN A 17 3.81 -8.64 -0.26
CA ASN A 17 4.25 -9.83 0.46
C ASN A 17 3.20 -10.33 1.48
N ALA A 18 2.44 -9.40 2.06
CA ALA A 18 1.38 -9.67 3.02
C ALA A 18 0.00 -9.92 2.38
N GLU A 19 -0.19 -9.50 1.12
CA GLU A 19 -1.44 -9.59 0.35
C GLU A 19 -1.90 -11.04 0.17
N GLN A 20 -0.98 -11.96 -0.17
CA GLN A 20 -1.27 -13.40 -0.33
C GLN A 20 -1.88 -14.05 0.94
N PHE A 21 -1.71 -13.41 2.10
CA PHE A 21 -2.23 -13.86 3.39
C PHE A 21 -3.41 -13.00 3.88
N GLY A 22 -3.77 -11.93 3.16
CA GLY A 22 -4.83 -10.99 3.54
C GLY A 22 -4.59 -10.31 4.89
N LEU A 23 -3.32 -9.99 5.22
CA LEU A 23 -2.91 -9.49 6.53
C LEU A 23 -3.01 -7.96 6.66
N VAL A 24 -2.85 -7.21 5.56
CA VAL A 24 -2.92 -5.76 5.59
C VAL A 24 -4.37 -5.33 5.41
N ARG A 25 -4.94 -4.75 6.47
CA ARG A 25 -6.34 -4.35 6.49
C ARG A 25 -6.54 -3.01 7.17
N THR A 26 -7.59 -2.33 6.76
CA THR A 26 -8.18 -1.20 7.49
C THR A 26 -8.85 -1.68 8.77
N GLU A 27 -9.18 -0.75 9.67
CA GLU A 27 -9.91 -1.05 10.91
C GLU A 27 -11.30 -1.69 10.67
N ASN A 28 -11.94 -1.35 9.54
CA ASN A 28 -13.21 -1.94 9.12
C ASN A 28 -13.06 -3.25 8.33
N GLY A 29 -11.84 -3.79 8.22
CA GLY A 29 -11.55 -5.12 7.69
C GLY A 29 -11.35 -5.22 6.18
N LYS A 30 -11.34 -4.09 5.45
CA LYS A 30 -11.04 -4.07 4.01
C LYS A 30 -9.57 -4.35 3.74
N VAL A 31 -9.28 -5.07 2.66
CA VAL A 31 -7.91 -5.47 2.28
C VAL A 31 -7.19 -4.31 1.61
N ILE A 32 -5.96 -4.05 2.02
CA ILE A 32 -5.05 -3.12 1.34
C ILE A 32 -4.18 -3.92 0.38
N THR A 33 -4.14 -3.50 -0.89
CA THR A 33 -3.39 -4.15 -1.99
C THR A 33 -2.25 -3.30 -2.50
N GLY A 34 -2.15 -2.03 -2.10
CA GLY A 34 -1.03 -1.20 -2.50
C GLY A 34 -0.96 0.15 -1.81
N ALA A 35 -0.12 1.01 -2.39
CA ALA A 35 0.02 2.41 -2.00
C ALA A 35 0.33 3.30 -3.21
N VAL A 36 -0.07 4.57 -3.16
CA VAL A 36 0.21 5.59 -4.17
C VAL A 36 0.85 6.83 -3.54
N ASP A 37 1.65 7.55 -4.31
CA ASP A 37 2.20 8.83 -3.88
C ASP A 37 1.15 9.95 -4.07
N SER A 38 1.02 10.82 -3.07
CA SER A 38 0.17 12.01 -3.10
C SER A 38 0.91 13.22 -2.53
N GLU A 39 0.34 14.42 -2.70
CA GLU A 39 0.88 15.65 -2.11
C GLU A 39 0.95 15.61 -0.57
N HIS A 40 0.17 14.72 0.07
CA HIS A 40 0.09 14.60 1.53
C HIS A 40 0.89 13.42 2.09
N GLY A 41 1.49 12.57 1.25
CA GLY A 41 2.14 11.33 1.70
C GLY A 41 1.72 10.12 0.86
N PHE A 42 2.00 8.93 1.37
CA PHE A 42 1.57 7.69 0.73
C PHE A 42 0.13 7.35 1.15
N VAL A 43 -0.73 7.12 0.18
CA VAL A 43 -2.13 6.71 0.38
C VAL A 43 -2.25 5.23 0.10
N LEU A 44 -2.82 4.47 1.03
CA LEU A 44 -3.06 3.03 0.86
C LEU A 44 -4.28 2.80 -0.03
N VAL A 45 -4.22 1.80 -0.91
CA VAL A 45 -5.32 1.45 -1.82
C VAL A 45 -5.89 0.08 -1.48
N GLU A 46 -7.20 -0.06 -1.68
CA GLU A 46 -7.96 -1.28 -1.43
C GLU A 46 -8.09 -2.11 -2.72
N ASP A 47 -8.40 -3.41 -2.58
CA ASP A 47 -8.73 -4.26 -3.73
C ASP A 47 -10.08 -3.82 -4.32
N GLY A 48 -10.05 -3.03 -5.40
CA GLY A 48 -11.23 -2.79 -6.25
C GLY A 48 -11.78 -1.36 -6.36
N GLU A 49 -10.95 -0.34 -6.55
CA GLU A 49 -11.41 0.89 -7.21
C GLU A 49 -10.56 1.17 -8.47
N ASP A 50 -11.18 0.93 -9.63
CA ASP A 50 -10.76 1.44 -10.95
C ASP A 50 -10.81 2.98 -11.00
#